data_AF-A0A519XXZ5-F1
#
_entry.id   AF-A0A519XXZ5-F1
#
_cell.length_a   1.000
_cell.length_b   1.000
_cell.length_c   1.000
_cell.angle_alpha   90.00
_cell.angle_beta   90.00
_cell.angle_gamma   90.00
#
_symmetry.space_group_name_H-M   'P 1'
#
loop_
_entity.id
_entity.type
_entity.pdbx_description
1 polymer ?
#
loop_
_entity_poly.entity_id
_entity_poly.type
_entity_poly.pdbx_seq_one_letter_code
_entity_poly.pdbx_strand_id
1 'polypeptide(L)' 'GQPRADSDVDLLVELTQPLGWEFFELEELLEKVLQRRVDLVTVDALKPQLRPRILAETRYVSAFAAA' A
#
# COMPACT_ATOMS: atom_id res chain seq x y z
N GLY A 1 -13.63 8.34 3.89
CA GLY A 1 -14.99 7.74 3.92
C GLY A 1 -15.07 6.75 5.06
N GLN A 2 -16.21 6.09 5.27
CA GLN A 2 -16.30 4.98 6.21
C GLN A 2 -15.93 3.66 5.50
N PRO A 3 -15.16 2.76 6.15
CA PRO A 3 -14.82 1.47 5.57
C PRO A 3 -16.10 0.64 5.38
N ARG A 4 -16.19 -0.03 4.22
CA ARG A 4 -17.28 -0.95 3.89
C ARG A 4 -16.69 -2.32 3.54
N ALA A 5 -17.52 -3.36 3.57
CA ALA A 5 -17.08 -4.71 3.22
C ALA A 5 -16.59 -4.81 1.76
N ASP A 6 -17.05 -3.92 0.88
CA ASP A 6 -16.72 -3.84 -0.53
C ASP A 6 -15.68 -2.75 -0.87
N SER A 7 -15.12 -2.06 0.13
CA SER A 7 -14.14 -1.00 -0.13
C SER A 7 -12.82 -1.58 -0.65
N ASP A 8 -12.08 -0.76 -1.40
CA ASP A 8 -10.70 -1.06 -1.77
C ASP A 8 -9.80 -1.05 -0.51
N VAL A 9 -8.61 -1.63 -0.64
CA VAL A 9 -7.57 -1.66 0.39
C VAL A 9 -6.43 -0.74 -0.02
N ASP A 10 -6.32 0.43 0.63
CA ASP A 10 -5.22 1.36 0.40
C ASP A 10 -3.96 0.91 1.17
N LEU A 11 -2.86 0.65 0.46
CA LEU A 11 -1.60 0.21 1.04
C LEU A 11 -0.47 1.19 0.70
N LEU A 12 0.18 1.70 1.74
CA LEU A 12 1.37 2.52 1.62
C LEU A 12 2.62 1.67 1.87
N VAL A 13 3.55 1.64 0.91
CA VAL A 13 4.79 0.87 1.00
C VAL A 13 6.04 1.74 0.98
N GLU A 14 7.01 1.35 1.77
CA GLU A 14 8.38 1.87 1.71
C GLU A 14 9.26 0.79 1.12
N LEU A 15 9.89 1.09 -0.02
CA LEU A 15 10.69 0.15 -0.78
C LEU A 15 12.16 0.53 -0.63
N THR A 16 13.03 -0.44 -0.37
CA THR A 16 14.47 -0.20 -0.26
C THR A 16 15.11 0.16 -1.60
N GLN A 17 14.45 -0.18 -2.70
CA GLN A 17 14.83 0.18 -4.07
C GLN A 17 13.57 0.30 -4.95
N PRO A 18 13.61 1.07 -6.05
CA PRO A 18 12.50 1.13 -7.00
C PRO A 18 12.26 -0.25 -7.65
N LEU A 19 10.99 -0.68 -7.70
CA LEU A 19 10.59 -1.96 -8.29
C LEU A 19 10.36 -1.89 -9.82
N GLY A 20 10.12 -0.69 -10.37
CA GLY A 20 9.75 -0.57 -11.78
C GLY A 20 8.45 -1.34 -12.09
N TRP A 21 8.49 -2.26 -13.06
CA TRP A 21 7.33 -3.07 -13.44
C TRP A 21 6.87 -4.06 -12.37
N GLU A 22 7.79 -4.55 -11.53
CA GLU A 22 7.48 -5.48 -10.43
C GLU A 22 6.52 -4.86 -9.40
N PHE A 23 6.37 -3.53 -9.41
CA PHE A 23 5.39 -2.83 -8.59
C PHE A 23 3.95 -3.27 -8.91
N PHE A 24 3.62 -3.42 -10.20
CA PHE A 24 2.30 -3.87 -10.63
C PHE A 24 2.09 -5.36 -10.37
N GLU A 25 3.15 -6.17 -10.48
CA GLU A 25 3.09 -7.58 -10.10
C GLU A 25 2.81 -7.75 -8.60
N LEU A 26 3.40 -6.91 -7.76
CA LEU A 26 3.12 -6.86 -6.33
C LEU A 26 1.66 -6.46 -6.05
N GLU A 27 1.17 -5.43 -6.72
CA GLU A 27 -0.23 -5.00 -6.61
C GLU A 27 -1.19 -6.14 -6.99
N GLU A 28 -0.98 -6.79 -8.15
CA GLU A 28 -1.78 -7.96 -8.55
C GLU A 28 -1.70 -9.11 -7.56
N LEU A 29 -0.51 -9.38 -6.99
CA LEU A 29 -0.34 -10.42 -5.99
C LEU A 29 -1.15 -10.10 -4.73
N LEU A 30 -1.10 -8.86 -4.25
CA LEU A 30 -1.84 -8.42 -3.08
C LEU A 30 -3.35 -8.51 -3.32
N GLU A 31 -3.84 -8.10 -4.48
CA GLU A 31 -5.25 -8.26 -4.84
C GLU A 31 -5.70 -9.72 -4.84
N LYS A 32 -4.87 -10.62 -5.40
CA LYS A 32 -5.12 -12.07 -5.40
C LYS A 32 -5.15 -12.64 -3.98
N VAL A 33 -4.25 -12.21 -3.09
CA VAL A 33 -4.21 -12.71 -1.70
C VAL A 33 -5.36 -12.16 -0.87
N LEU A 34 -5.69 -10.88 -1.03
CA LEU A 34 -6.70 -10.19 -0.23
C LEU A 34 -8.13 -10.37 -0.76
N GLN A 35 -8.28 -10.87 -2.01
CA GLN A 35 -9.57 -11.01 -2.70
C GLN A 35 -10.36 -9.69 -2.78
N ARG A 36 -9.62 -8.58 -2.86
CA ARG A 36 -10.14 -7.20 -2.90
C ARG A 36 -9.22 -6.37 -3.77
N ARG A 37 -9.74 -5.26 -4.30
CA ARG A 37 -8.91 -4.27 -4.98
C ARG A 37 -7.92 -3.63 -4.03
N VAL A 38 -6.73 -3.35 -4.53
CA VAL A 38 -5.64 -2.75 -3.75
C VAL A 38 -5.21 -1.48 -4.46
N ASP A 39 -5.17 -0.36 -3.73
CA ASP A 39 -4.49 0.86 -4.19
C ASP A 39 -3.11 0.89 -3.54
N LEU A 40 -2.09 0.49 -4.30
CA LEU A 40 -0.71 0.42 -3.83
C LEU A 40 0.01 1.74 -4.14
N VAL A 41 0.53 2.40 -3.09
CA VAL A 41 1.22 3.69 -3.22
C VAL A 41 2.56 3.63 -2.49
N THR A 42 3.60 4.23 -3.05
CA THR A 42 4.87 4.41 -2.33
C THR A 42 4.84 5.67 -1.46
N VAL A 43 5.54 5.64 -0.32
CA VAL A 43 5.67 6.83 0.54
C VAL A 43 6.17 8.06 -0.23
N ASP A 44 7.07 7.85 -1.19
CA ASP A 44 7.66 8.93 -2.00
C ASP A 44 6.73 9.48 -3.09
N ALA A 45 5.70 8.73 -3.49
CA ALA A 45 4.68 9.21 -4.42
C ALA A 45 3.65 10.15 -3.76
N LEU A 46 3.65 10.26 -2.43
CA LEU A 46 2.73 11.15 -1.73
C LEU A 46 3.03 12.62 -2.04
N LYS A 47 1.98 13.37 -2.36
CA LYS A 47 2.07 14.83 -2.49
C LYS A 47 2.61 15.44 -1.20
N PRO A 48 3.62 16.33 -1.24
CA PRO A 48 4.25 16.87 -0.03
C PRO A 48 3.28 17.49 0.97
N GLN A 49 2.21 18.12 0.48
CA GLN A 49 1.20 18.77 1.32
C GLN A 49 0.30 17.77 2.05
N LEU A 50 0.16 16.55 1.53
CA LEU A 50 -0.70 15.51 2.10
C LEU A 50 0.08 14.49 2.94
N ARG A 51 1.37 14.31 2.65
CA ARG A 51 2.24 13.32 3.31
C ARG A 51 2.15 13.33 4.83
N PRO A 52 2.26 14.47 5.56
CA PRO A 52 2.22 14.45 7.02
C PRO A 52 0.89 13.94 7.57
N ARG A 53 -0.22 14.29 6.93
CA ARG A 53 -1.56 13.87 7.33
C ARG A 53 -1.77 12.38 7.07
N ILE A 54 -1.41 11.91 5.87
CA ILE A 54 -1.56 10.49 5.50
C ILE A 54 -0.74 9.61 6.42
N LEU A 55 0.53 9.98 6.70
CA LEU A 55 1.38 9.20 7.60
C LEU A 55 0.85 9.16 9.04
N ALA A 56 0.24 10.24 9.53
CA ALA A 56 -0.38 10.27 10.85
C ALA A 56 -1.62 9.37 10.96
N GLU A 57 -2.33 9.13 9.86
CA GLU A 57 -3.51 8.24 9.79
C GLU A 57 -3.11 6.78 9.42
N THR A 58 -1.86 6.55 9.00
CA THR A 58 -1.36 5.24 8.55
C THR A 58 -1.12 4.29 9.71
N ARG A 59 -1.54 3.03 9.56
CA ARG A 59 -1.25 1.96 10.51
C ARG A 59 -0.13 1.08 9.98
N TYR A 60 1.02 1.10 10.65
CA TYR A 60 2.17 0.29 10.28
C TYR A 60 2.00 -1.16 10.71
N VAL A 61 2.27 -2.08 9.79
CA VAL A 61 2.30 -3.53 10.04
C VAL A 61 3.71 -4.05 9.81
N SER A 62 4.16 -4.98 10.64
CA SER A 62 5.42 -5.68 10.43
C SER A 62 5.16 -6.91 9.57
N ALA A 63 5.74 -6.94 8.37
CA ALA A 63 5.82 -8.15 7.57
C ALA A 63 7.06 -8.93 7.99
N PHE A 64 6.88 -10.11 8.58
CA PHE A 64 7.98 -11.05 8.76
C PHE A 64 8.10 -11.87 7.47
N ALA A 65 9.24 -11.78 6.80
CA ALA A 65 9.61 -12.80 5.83
C ALA A 65 9.87 -14.08 6.62
N ALA A 66 8.99 -15.08 6.48
CA ALA A 66 9.33 -16.43 6.89
C ALA A 66 10.47 -16.90 5.96
N ALA A 67 11.62 -17.17 6.57
CA ALA A 67 12.79 -17.73 5.90
C ALA A 67 12.53 -19.15 5.41
#